data_AF-A0A8S0H2I1-F1
#
_entry.id   AF-A0A8S0H2I1-F1
#
_cell.length_a   1.000
_cell.length_b   1.000
_cell.length_c   1.000
_cell.angle_alpha   90.00
_cell.angle_beta   90.00
_cell.angle_gamma   90.00
#
_symmetry.space_group_name_H-M   'P 1'
#
loop_
_entity.id
_entity.type
_entity.pdbx_description
1 polymer ?
#
loop_
_entity_poly.entity_id
_entity_poly.type
_entity_poly.pdbx_seq_one_letter_code
_entity_poly.pdbx_strand_id
1 'polypeptide(L)'
;MARWKIDRLARQALFLAQVGHESGQLRTLVENLNYRADRIRQIGQVCAVASRWRSLVPRADELGGKPERFGNAVYGGRMGNGLEATGDGYRSRGRGLVQLTGRSNYRAAGERLGLPLEAQPELLEQPEQAAQSAAWWCSLCSGGSAASE
;
A
#
# COMPACT_ATOMS: atom_id res chain seq x y z
N MET A 1 11.62 -15.15 -5.30
CA MET A 1 11.00 -15.56 -6.57
C MET A 1 10.65 -17.05 -6.61
N ALA A 2 11.61 -17.97 -6.38
CA ALA A 2 11.36 -19.43 -6.40
C ALA A 2 10.20 -19.89 -5.49
N ARG A 3 10.14 -19.43 -4.24
CA ARG A 3 9.04 -19.70 -3.27
C ARG A 3 7.64 -19.43 -3.84
N TRP A 4 7.51 -18.48 -4.77
CA TRP A 4 6.23 -18.00 -5.31
C TRP A 4 5.99 -18.42 -6.76
N LYS A 5 6.75 -19.41 -7.28
CA LYS A 5 6.63 -19.90 -8.67
C LYS A 5 6.78 -18.79 -9.72
N ILE A 6 7.69 -17.85 -9.43
CA ILE A 6 8.20 -16.85 -10.38
C ILE A 6 9.50 -17.42 -10.97
N ASP A 7 9.35 -18.49 -11.74
CA ASP A 7 10.45 -19.35 -12.24
C ASP A 7 10.73 -19.14 -13.73
N ARG A 8 9.72 -18.83 -14.54
CA ARG A 8 9.87 -18.51 -15.96
C ARG A 8 10.52 -17.14 -16.15
N LEU A 9 11.48 -17.05 -17.07
CA LEU A 9 12.20 -15.80 -17.40
C LEU A 9 11.24 -14.62 -17.68
N ALA A 10 10.18 -14.85 -18.45
CA ALA A 10 9.17 -13.83 -18.72
C ALA A 10 8.48 -13.31 -17.45
N ARG A 11 8.18 -14.20 -16.49
CA ARG A 11 7.59 -13.81 -15.20
C ARG A 11 8.58 -13.08 -14.31
N GLN A 12 9.84 -13.48 -14.32
CA GLN A 12 10.90 -12.79 -13.57
C GLN A 12 11.12 -11.38 -14.12
N ALA A 13 11.19 -11.23 -15.44
CA ALA A 13 11.31 -9.93 -16.11
C ALA A 13 10.12 -9.02 -15.79
N LEU A 14 8.89 -9.53 -15.89
CA LEU A 14 7.68 -8.78 -15.53
C LEU A 14 7.67 -8.38 -14.06
N PHE A 15 8.03 -9.31 -13.16
CA PHE A 15 8.11 -9.04 -11.73
C PHE A 15 9.10 -7.92 -11.42
N LEU A 16 10.31 -8.00 -11.98
CA LEU A 16 11.35 -6.97 -11.78
C LEU A 16 10.95 -5.63 -12.39
N ALA A 17 10.32 -5.62 -13.56
CA ALA A 17 9.81 -4.41 -14.19
C ALA A 17 8.74 -3.74 -13.32
N GLN A 18 7.78 -4.52 -12.81
CA GLN A 18 6.71 -4.00 -11.94
C GLN A 18 7.29 -3.47 -10.63
N VAL A 19 8.13 -4.25 -9.95
CA VAL A 19 8.80 -3.81 -8.73
C VAL A 19 9.62 -2.53 -8.99
N GLY A 20 10.36 -2.48 -10.08
CA GLY A 20 11.14 -1.30 -10.47
C GLY A 20 10.27 -0.06 -10.68
N HIS A 21 9.09 -0.19 -11.29
CA HIS A 21 8.15 0.90 -11.48
C HIS A 21 7.54 1.38 -10.16
N GLU A 22 6.93 0.46 -9.39
CA GLU A 22 6.15 0.77 -8.19
C GLU A 22 6.99 1.33 -7.02
N SER A 23 8.26 0.93 -6.93
CA SER A 23 9.17 1.36 -5.86
C SER A 23 10.06 2.55 -6.23
N GLY A 24 9.88 3.13 -7.42
CA GLY A 24 10.76 4.20 -7.92
C GLY A 24 12.20 3.75 -8.12
N GLN A 25 12.39 2.53 -8.64
CA GLN A 25 13.67 1.81 -8.76
C GLN A 25 14.27 1.46 -7.39
N LEU A 26 13.47 0.83 -6.53
CA LEU A 26 13.85 0.37 -5.19
C LEU A 26 14.21 1.50 -4.20
N ARG A 27 13.82 2.74 -4.49
CA ARG A 27 14.17 3.92 -3.68
C ARG A 27 13.18 4.18 -2.55
N THR A 28 11.94 3.74 -2.70
CA THR A 28 10.86 4.04 -1.76
C THR A 28 10.18 2.75 -1.29
N LEU A 29 10.19 2.53 0.03
CA LEU A 29 9.48 1.43 0.68
C LEU A 29 8.29 1.90 1.50
N VAL A 30 8.12 3.20 1.74
CA VAL A 30 7.09 3.75 2.62
C VAL A 30 6.59 5.07 2.04
N GLU A 31 5.27 5.24 1.99
CA GLU A 31 4.72 6.56 1.69
C GLU A 31 4.89 7.53 2.87
N ASN A 32 5.34 8.75 2.60
CA ASN A 32 5.61 9.74 3.66
C ASN A 32 4.36 10.48 4.14
N LEU A 33 3.30 10.53 3.31
CA LEU A 33 2.01 11.21 3.56
C LEU A 33 2.12 12.69 3.98
N ASN A 34 3.27 13.33 3.81
CA ASN A 34 3.55 14.67 4.30
C ASN A 34 3.19 15.73 3.25
N TYR A 35 1.89 15.88 2.99
CA TYR A 35 1.39 16.84 2.00
C TYR A 35 1.14 18.21 2.62
N ARG A 36 1.58 19.28 1.94
CA ARG A 36 1.19 20.66 2.28
C ARG A 36 -0.29 20.88 1.94
N ALA A 37 -0.95 21.77 2.68
CA ALA A 37 -2.36 22.12 2.47
C ALA A 37 -2.65 22.51 1.01
N ASP A 38 -1.81 23.35 0.41
CA ASP A 38 -1.96 23.77 -1.00
C ASP A 38 -1.87 22.59 -1.97
N ARG A 39 -1.01 21.61 -1.69
CA ARG A 39 -0.89 20.40 -2.52
C ARG A 39 -2.12 19.50 -2.38
N ILE A 40 -2.68 19.38 -1.18
CA ILE A 40 -3.95 18.66 -0.94
C ILE A 40 -5.06 19.32 -1.76
N ARG A 41 -5.18 20.65 -1.74
CA ARG A 41 -6.14 21.40 -2.55
C ARG A 41 -5.94 21.14 -4.04
N GLN A 42 -4.70 21.28 -4.53
CA GLN A 42 -4.37 21.12 -5.94
C GLN A 42 -4.74 19.72 -6.46
N ILE A 43 -4.35 18.66 -5.75
CA ILE A 43 -4.66 17.28 -6.15
C ILE A 43 -6.15 17.01 -6.01
N GLY A 44 -6.75 17.40 -4.88
CA GLY A 44 -8.16 17.14 -4.61
C GLY A 44 -9.10 17.84 -5.58
N GLN A 45 -8.78 19.05 -6.06
CA GLN A 45 -9.61 19.81 -7.01
C GLN A 45 -9.65 19.19 -8.41
N VAL A 46 -8.60 18.51 -8.84
CA VAL A 46 -8.56 17.81 -10.14
C VAL A 46 -9.09 16.38 -10.08
N CYS A 47 -9.27 15.85 -8.87
CA CYS A 47 -9.87 14.54 -8.66
C CYS A 47 -11.39 14.56 -8.90
N ALA A 48 -11.92 13.41 -9.34
CA ALA A 48 -13.35 13.16 -9.48
C ALA A 48 -14.12 13.49 -8.18
N VAL A 49 -15.38 13.91 -8.31
CA VAL A 49 -16.20 14.36 -7.18
C VAL A 49 -16.31 13.31 -6.07
N ALA A 50 -16.44 12.03 -6.45
CA ALA A 50 -16.53 10.91 -5.52
C ALA A 50 -15.19 10.48 -4.90
N SER A 51 -14.05 11.07 -5.31
CA SER A 51 -12.74 10.70 -4.79
C SER A 51 -12.59 11.10 -3.32
N ARG A 52 -11.96 10.23 -2.52
CA ARG A 52 -11.58 10.56 -1.15
C ARG A 52 -10.72 11.83 -1.12
N TRP A 53 -9.79 12.01 -2.06
CA TRP A 53 -8.96 13.23 -2.13
C TRP A 53 -9.78 14.50 -2.30
N ARG A 54 -10.86 14.46 -3.09
CA ARG A 54 -11.78 15.59 -3.26
C ARG A 54 -12.45 15.97 -1.95
N SER A 55 -12.91 14.98 -1.19
CA SER A 55 -13.57 15.20 0.11
C SER A 55 -12.66 15.84 1.17
N LEU A 56 -11.32 15.76 1.00
CA LEU A 56 -10.35 16.32 1.93
C LEU A 56 -10.00 17.78 1.64
N VAL A 57 -10.40 18.34 0.49
CA VAL A 57 -10.10 19.73 0.10
C VAL A 57 -10.56 20.74 1.16
N PRO A 58 -11.78 20.64 1.74
CA PRO A 58 -12.22 21.56 2.80
C PRO A 58 -11.40 21.45 4.09
N ARG A 59 -10.70 20.33 4.31
CA ARG A 59 -9.89 20.04 5.51
C ARG A 59 -8.39 20.25 5.25
N ALA A 60 -8.00 20.86 4.13
CA ALA A 60 -6.60 20.94 3.72
C ALA A 60 -5.69 21.62 4.77
N ASP A 61 -6.14 22.69 5.44
CA ASP A 61 -5.35 23.35 6.50
C ASP A 61 -5.25 22.52 7.77
N GLU A 62 -6.28 21.72 8.06
CA GLU A 62 -6.29 20.80 9.19
C GLU A 62 -5.27 19.68 8.99
N LEU A 63 -5.17 19.15 7.77
CA LEU A 63 -4.40 17.96 7.42
C LEU A 63 -2.97 18.28 6.93
N GLY A 64 -2.74 19.47 6.41
CA GLY A 64 -1.47 19.88 5.82
C GLY A 64 -0.30 19.74 6.80
N GLY A 65 0.78 19.08 6.36
CA GLY A 65 2.00 18.87 7.15
C GLY A 65 1.85 17.84 8.29
N LYS A 66 0.71 17.15 8.39
CA LYS A 66 0.39 16.22 9.48
C LYS A 66 0.15 14.81 8.91
N PRO A 67 1.22 14.04 8.63
CA PRO A 67 1.12 12.79 7.88
C PRO A 67 0.21 11.75 8.53
N GLU A 68 0.22 11.67 9.87
CA GLU A 68 -0.68 10.77 10.60
C GLU A 68 -2.15 11.10 10.39
N ARG A 69 -2.53 12.38 10.59
CA ARG A 69 -3.90 12.85 10.38
C ARG A 69 -4.31 12.69 8.93
N PHE A 70 -3.44 13.05 8.00
CA PHE A 70 -3.70 12.91 6.58
C PHE A 70 -3.92 11.44 6.18
N GLY A 71 -3.04 10.53 6.61
CA GLY A 71 -3.18 9.09 6.35
C GLY A 71 -4.47 8.51 6.92
N ASN A 72 -4.83 8.90 8.14
CA ASN A 72 -6.09 8.49 8.76
C ASN A 72 -7.31 9.01 7.98
N ALA A 73 -7.28 10.25 7.50
CA ALA A 73 -8.37 10.82 6.70
C ALA A 73 -8.50 10.15 5.31
N VAL A 74 -7.37 9.80 4.68
CA VAL A 74 -7.34 9.15 3.36
C VAL A 74 -7.79 7.69 3.43
N TYR A 75 -7.36 6.96 4.47
CA TYR A 75 -7.53 5.50 4.54
C TYR A 75 -8.52 5.01 5.59
N GLY A 76 -9.04 5.90 6.46
CA GLY A 76 -10.05 5.56 7.46
C GLY A 76 -11.35 5.03 6.83
N GLY A 77 -11.86 3.93 7.39
CA GLY A 77 -13.07 3.23 6.96
C GLY A 77 -12.91 2.46 5.63
N ARG A 78 -11.68 2.20 5.18
CA ARG A 78 -11.38 1.52 3.90
C ARG A 78 -10.45 0.34 4.11
N MET A 79 -10.53 -0.67 3.26
CA MET A 79 -9.57 -1.81 3.23
C MET A 79 -9.41 -2.45 4.62
N GLY A 80 -10.54 -2.66 5.29
CA GLY A 80 -10.57 -3.21 6.64
C GLY A 80 -10.09 -2.29 7.75
N ASN A 81 -9.64 -1.05 7.47
CA ASN A 81 -9.28 -0.07 8.50
C ASN A 81 -10.52 0.38 9.28
N GLY A 82 -10.35 0.65 10.59
CA GLY A 82 -11.34 1.37 11.37
C GLY A 82 -11.55 2.80 10.87
N LEU A 83 -12.48 3.52 11.51
CA LEU A 83 -12.75 4.93 11.22
C LEU A 83 -11.49 5.79 11.41
N GLU A 84 -11.49 7.00 10.84
CA GLU A 84 -10.36 7.93 10.93
C GLU A 84 -9.78 8.09 12.35
N ALA A 85 -10.66 8.11 13.36
CA ALA A 85 -10.27 8.26 14.76
C ALA A 85 -9.48 7.08 15.35
N THR A 86 -9.47 5.90 14.72
CA THR A 86 -8.76 4.71 15.26
C THR A 86 -7.26 4.73 14.99
N GLY A 87 -6.78 5.58 14.07
CA GLY A 87 -5.37 5.58 13.67
C GLY A 87 -4.97 4.47 12.69
N ASP A 88 -5.91 3.58 12.32
CA ASP A 88 -5.62 2.43 11.46
C ASP A 88 -5.17 2.84 10.06
N GLY A 89 -5.66 3.98 9.56
CA GLY A 89 -5.37 4.46 8.22
C GLY A 89 -3.88 4.76 8.02
N TYR A 90 -3.28 5.51 8.95
CA TYR A 90 -1.84 5.79 8.92
C TYR A 90 -0.99 4.59 9.33
N ARG A 91 -1.46 3.80 10.31
CA ARG A 91 -0.75 2.59 10.75
C ARG A 91 -0.61 1.60 9.60
N SER A 92 -1.65 1.44 8.79
CA SER A 92 -1.71 0.53 7.63
C SER A 92 -1.49 1.23 6.29
N ARG A 93 -0.74 2.34 6.28
CA ARG A 93 -0.35 3.06 5.04
C ARG A 93 0.50 2.18 4.10
N GLY A 94 0.69 2.64 2.87
CA GLY A 94 1.49 2.00 1.83
C GLY A 94 2.91 1.69 2.27
N ARG A 95 3.26 0.40 2.26
CA ARG A 95 4.63 -0.08 2.49
C ARG A 95 5.07 -1.17 1.51
N GLY A 96 6.37 -1.39 1.47
CA GLY A 96 7.02 -2.38 0.63
C GLY A 96 7.09 -1.96 -0.84
N LEU A 97 7.65 -2.87 -1.65
CA LEU A 97 7.98 -2.61 -3.05
C LEU A 97 6.76 -2.45 -3.97
N VAL A 98 5.58 -2.90 -3.53
CA VAL A 98 4.31 -2.83 -4.28
C VAL A 98 3.25 -1.98 -3.57
N GLN A 99 3.66 -1.18 -2.58
CA GLN A 99 2.78 -0.27 -1.83
C GLN A 99 1.53 -0.96 -1.23
N LEU A 100 1.75 -2.03 -0.46
CA LEU A 100 0.68 -2.72 0.24
C LEU A 100 0.02 -1.78 1.26
N THR A 101 -1.29 -1.59 1.13
CA THR A 101 -2.05 -0.60 1.91
C THR A 101 -3.33 -1.22 2.49
N GLY A 102 -3.67 -0.87 3.73
CA GLY A 102 -4.93 -1.25 4.39
C GLY A 102 -4.86 -2.51 5.24
N ARG A 103 -5.47 -2.48 6.42
CA ARG A 103 -5.40 -3.52 7.45
C ARG A 103 -5.75 -4.92 6.93
N SER A 104 -6.77 -5.04 6.09
CA SER A 104 -7.16 -6.34 5.52
C SER A 104 -6.07 -6.93 4.61
N ASN A 105 -5.35 -6.08 3.86
CA ASN A 105 -4.27 -6.52 2.99
C ASN A 105 -3.03 -6.90 3.79
N TYR A 106 -2.71 -6.15 4.85
CA TYR A 106 -1.65 -6.52 5.79
C TYR A 106 -1.93 -7.86 6.47
N ARG A 107 -3.17 -8.11 6.89
CA ARG A 107 -3.58 -9.41 7.45
C ARG A 107 -3.37 -10.55 6.45
N ALA A 108 -3.91 -10.42 5.24
CA ALA A 108 -3.79 -11.45 4.20
C ALA A 108 -2.32 -11.72 3.81
N ALA A 109 -1.51 -10.67 3.69
CA ALA A 109 -0.08 -10.81 3.47
C ALA A 109 0.60 -11.53 4.63
N GLY A 110 0.29 -11.13 5.86
CA GLY A 110 0.86 -11.69 7.08
C GLY A 110 0.61 -13.18 7.21
N GLU A 111 -0.64 -13.61 6.99
CA GLU A 111 -1.03 -15.02 6.99
C GLU A 111 -0.23 -15.83 5.96
N ARG A 112 -0.07 -15.30 4.74
CA ARG A 112 0.64 -16.04 3.68
C ARG A 112 2.15 -16.07 3.87
N LEU A 113 2.73 -15.00 4.43
CA LEU A 113 4.17 -14.89 4.67
C LEU A 113 4.60 -15.56 5.97
N GLY A 114 3.68 -15.76 6.92
CA GLY A 114 3.97 -16.22 8.28
C GLY A 114 4.52 -15.09 9.15
N LEU A 115 4.05 -13.86 8.93
CA LEU A 115 4.53 -12.64 9.60
C LEU A 115 3.38 -11.90 10.29
N PRO A 116 3.61 -11.27 11.45
CA PRO A 116 2.57 -10.55 12.19
C PRO A 116 2.27 -9.16 11.61
N LEU A 117 2.07 -9.04 10.28
CA LEU A 117 2.03 -7.75 9.57
C LEU A 117 0.87 -6.83 9.98
N GLU A 118 -0.23 -7.37 10.50
CA GLU A 118 -1.31 -6.52 11.04
C GLU A 118 -0.88 -5.81 12.33
N ALA A 119 -0.11 -6.48 13.19
CA ALA A 119 0.40 -5.95 14.44
C ALA A 119 1.71 -5.15 14.26
N GLN A 120 2.55 -5.58 13.32
CA GLN A 120 3.89 -5.06 13.04
C GLN A 120 4.04 -4.73 11.54
N PRO A 121 3.31 -3.72 11.03
CA PRO A 121 3.32 -3.36 9.61
C PRO A 121 4.70 -2.85 9.11
N GLU A 122 5.54 -2.33 10.01
CA GLU A 122 6.91 -1.86 9.75
C GLU A 122 7.85 -2.97 9.27
N LEU A 123 7.49 -4.25 9.46
CA LEU A 123 8.24 -5.36 8.87
C LEU A 123 8.31 -5.25 7.34
N LEU A 124 7.32 -4.65 6.67
CA LEU A 124 7.37 -4.43 5.22
C LEU A 124 8.34 -3.33 4.77
N GLU A 125 8.96 -2.61 5.71
CA GLU A 125 10.02 -1.64 5.42
C GLU A 125 11.39 -2.32 5.32
N GLN A 126 11.48 -3.58 5.76
CA GLN A 126 12.69 -4.38 5.66
C GLN A 126 12.81 -5.03 4.27
N PRO A 127 14.00 -5.02 3.63
CA PRO A 127 14.16 -5.46 2.25
C PRO A 127 13.67 -6.88 1.96
N GLU A 128 13.93 -7.83 2.86
CA GLU A 128 13.53 -9.22 2.66
C GLU A 128 12.01 -9.38 2.64
N GLN A 129 11.34 -8.84 3.65
CA GLN A 129 9.88 -8.92 3.80
C GLN A 129 9.18 -8.11 2.72
N ALA A 130 9.73 -6.96 2.31
CA ALA A 130 9.25 -6.17 1.17
C ALA A 130 9.33 -6.95 -0.15
N ALA A 131 10.42 -7.70 -0.37
CA ALA A 131 10.57 -8.56 -1.54
C ALA A 131 9.63 -9.79 -1.48
N GLN A 132 9.44 -10.38 -0.29
CA GLN A 132 8.52 -11.50 -0.11
C GLN A 132 7.07 -11.07 -0.35
N SER A 133 6.65 -9.91 0.15
CA SER A 133 5.28 -9.42 -0.02
C SER A 133 4.99 -9.02 -1.47
N ALA A 134 5.96 -8.42 -2.16
CA ALA A 134 5.86 -8.13 -3.59
C ALA A 134 5.75 -9.40 -4.44
N ALA A 135 6.55 -10.43 -4.14
CA ALA A 135 6.50 -11.69 -4.86
C ALA A 135 5.19 -12.45 -4.61
N TRP A 136 4.65 -12.39 -3.38
CA TRP A 136 3.31 -12.89 -3.08
C TRP A 136 2.24 -12.17 -3.90
N TRP A 137 2.25 -10.83 -3.90
CA TRP A 137 1.29 -10.04 -4.67
C TRP A 137 1.31 -10.40 -6.17
N CYS A 138 2.51 -10.50 -6.75
CA CYS A 138 2.69 -10.89 -8.15
C CYS A 138 2.11 -12.29 -8.45
N SER A 139 2.20 -13.22 -7.49
CA SER A 139 1.62 -14.57 -7.63
C SER A 139 0.09 -14.55 -7.72
N LEU A 140 -0.58 -13.59 -7.07
CA LEU A 140 -2.04 -13.42 -7.16
C LEU A 140 -2.47 -12.87 -8.52
N CYS A 141 -1.77 -11.86 -9.04
CA CYS A 141 -2.07 -11.27 -10.35
C CYS A 141 -1.86 -12.25 -11.51
N SER A 142 -1.01 -13.24 -11.32
CA SER A 142 -0.69 -14.22 -12.35
C SER A 142 -1.58 -15.48 -12.29
N GLY A 143 -2.60 -15.49 -11.41
CA GLY A 143 -3.52 -16.60 -11.17
C GLY A 143 -4.91 -16.38 -11.76
N GLY A 144 -5.02 -16.38 -13.08
CA GLY A 144 -6.26 -16.74 -13.76
C GLY A 144 -6.30 -18.25 -13.96
N SER A 145 -7.28 -18.93 -13.35
CA SER A 145 -7.60 -20.36 -13.44
C SER A 145 -6.59 -21.35 -12.81
N ALA A 146 -6.89 -21.78 -11.58
CA ALA A 146 -6.75 -23.16 -11.12
C ALA A 146 -7.44 -23.29 -9.75
N ALA A 147 -8.77 -23.29 -9.75
CA ALA A 147 -9.58 -23.68 -8.61
C ALA A 147 -10.60 -24.72 -9.11
N SER A 148 -10.20 -25.99 -9.09
CA SER A 148 -11.06 -27.16 -9.04
C SER A 148 -10.17 -28.42 -9.02
N GLU A 149 -9.94 -28.95 -7.83
CA GLU A 149 -9.88 -30.40 -7.56
C GLU A 149 -10.64 -30.63 -6.24
#